data_AF-A0A7Y9RTT9-F1
#
_entry.id   AF-A0A7Y9RTT9-F1
#
_cell.length_a   1.000
_cell.length_b   1.000
_cell.length_c   1.000
_cell.angle_alpha   90.00
_cell.angle_beta   90.00
_cell.angle_gamma   90.00
#
_symmetry.space_group_name_H-M   'P 1'
#
loop_
_entity.id
_entity.type
_entity.pdbx_description
1 polymer ?
#
loop_
_entity_poly.entity_id
_entity_poly.type
_entity_poly.pdbx_seq_one_letter_code
_entity_poly.pdbx_strand_id
1 'polypeptide(L)'
;MSDERTRSPRRGMCAAVLSLEAVVLGLTTPVMVVIADVPLVTALLVGLGLTVACVLVAGMLRREWAYVAGWAIQVAATALGFVVPLMFFLGLLFGALWATADLLGQRIERERAEAFRAFDAERRGEAGDDPAADEG
;
A
#
# COMPACT_ATOMS: atom_id res chain seq x y z
N MET A 1 14.75 14.54 -13.44
CA MET A 1 13.32 14.69 -13.13
C MET A 1 12.50 13.79 -14.05
N SER A 2 12.85 12.50 -14.12
CA SER A 2 12.42 11.54 -15.16
C SER A 2 11.83 10.25 -14.59
N ASP A 3 11.65 10.16 -13.26
CA ASP A 3 11.34 8.90 -12.57
C ASP A 3 9.93 8.86 -11.95
N GLU A 4 9.17 9.94 -12.11
CA GLU A 4 7.87 10.13 -11.46
C GLU A 4 6.70 9.59 -12.30
N ARG A 5 6.91 9.42 -13.61
CA ARG A 5 5.88 8.88 -14.54
C ARG A 5 5.77 7.35 -14.48
N THR A 6 6.85 6.66 -14.11
CA THR A 6 6.98 5.19 -14.08
C THR A 6 6.59 4.57 -12.75
N ARG A 7 6.52 5.35 -11.66
CA ARG A 7 6.13 4.83 -10.34
C ARG A 7 4.61 4.71 -10.29
N SER A 8 4.08 3.49 -10.15
CA SER A 8 2.64 3.26 -9.99
C SER A 8 2.14 4.12 -8.81
N PRO A 9 1.22 5.07 -9.04
CA PRO A 9 0.72 5.98 -8.01
C PRO A 9 0.18 5.22 -6.80
N ARG A 10 -0.52 4.11 -7.04
CA ARG A 10 -1.03 3.19 -6.01
C ARG A 10 0.07 2.72 -5.05
N ARG A 11 1.21 2.27 -5.61
CA ARG A 11 2.33 1.73 -4.82
C ARG A 11 2.96 2.80 -3.94
N GLY A 12 3.13 4.02 -4.46
CA GLY A 12 3.67 5.14 -3.70
C GLY A 12 2.76 5.54 -2.52
N MET A 13 1.46 5.72 -2.78
CA MET A 13 0.50 6.11 -1.75
C MET A 13 0.39 5.05 -0.65
N CYS A 14 0.20 3.78 -1.00
CA CYS A 14 0.08 2.70 -0.01
C CYS A 14 1.39 2.47 0.77
N ALA A 15 2.56 2.57 0.12
CA ALA A 15 3.84 2.45 0.82
C ALA A 15 4.05 3.61 1.83
N ALA A 16 3.63 4.83 1.48
CA ALA A 16 3.69 5.97 2.39
C ALA A 16 2.79 5.75 3.63
N VAL A 17 1.57 5.25 3.43
CA VAL A 17 0.64 4.90 4.53
C VAL A 17 1.28 3.90 5.49
N LEU A 18 1.77 2.76 4.98
CA LEU A 18 2.43 1.74 5.81
C LEU A 18 3.70 2.25 6.50
N SER A 19 4.46 3.13 5.85
CA SER A 19 5.69 3.68 6.44
C SER A 19 5.38 4.58 7.64
N LEU A 20 4.37 5.45 7.52
CA LEU A 20 3.91 6.29 8.62
C LEU A 20 3.29 5.44 9.75
N GLU A 21 2.50 4.42 9.38
CA GLU A 21 1.90 3.50 10.34
C GLU A 21 2.97 2.68 11.10
N ALA A 22 4.05 2.28 10.43
CA ALA A 22 5.16 1.57 11.06
C ALA A 22 5.76 2.38 12.22
N VAL A 23 5.88 3.70 12.05
CA VAL A 23 6.35 4.62 13.10
C VAL A 23 5.36 4.64 14.26
N VAL A 24 4.06 4.76 13.98
CA VAL A 24 3.00 4.75 15.00
C VAL A 24 2.99 3.44 15.81
N LEU A 25 3.06 2.30 15.13
CA LEU A 25 3.11 0.98 15.78
C LEU A 25 4.41 0.79 16.58
N GLY A 26 5.52 1.35 16.11
CA GLY A 26 6.80 1.31 16.82
C GLY A 26 6.73 2.08 18.12
N LEU A 27 6.17 3.29 18.06
CA LEU A 27 5.89 4.14 19.22
C LEU A 27 4.81 3.58 20.14
N THR A 28 4.00 2.63 19.68
CA THR A 28 3.01 1.95 20.54
C THR A 28 3.67 0.97 21.50
N THR A 29 4.88 0.48 21.21
CA THR A 29 5.63 -0.41 22.10
C THR A 29 5.85 0.18 23.50
N PRO A 30 6.46 1.38 23.67
CA PRO A 30 6.60 1.99 24.98
C PRO A 30 5.25 2.33 25.63
N VAL A 31 4.23 2.66 24.84
CA VAL A 31 2.87 2.92 25.36
C VAL A 31 2.28 1.65 26.00
N MET A 32 2.42 0.50 25.35
CA MET A 32 1.96 -0.78 25.90
C MET A 32 2.67 -1.14 27.21
N VAL A 33 3.98 -0.88 27.30
CA VAL A 33 4.76 -1.20 28.51
C VAL A 33 4.46 -0.23 29.65
N VAL A 34 4.46 1.08 29.37
CA VAL A 34 4.41 2.11 30.42
C VAL A 34 2.98 2.44 30.85
N ILE A 35 2.02 2.39 29.92
CA ILE A 35 0.64 2.82 30.17
C ILE A 35 -0.30 1.63 30.37
N ALA A 36 -0.14 0.57 29.56
CA ALA A 36 -1.02 -0.60 29.59
C ALA A 36 -0.46 -1.78 30.41
N ASP A 37 0.70 -1.60 31.05
CA ASP A 37 1.37 -2.59 31.92
C ASP A 37 1.54 -3.98 31.25
N VAL A 38 1.71 -3.98 29.92
CA VAL A 38 1.89 -5.19 29.12
C VAL A 38 3.31 -5.72 29.31
N PRO A 39 3.52 -7.04 29.48
CA PRO A 39 4.85 -7.61 29.58
C PRO A 39 5.75 -7.18 28.41
N LEU A 40 6.98 -6.75 28.73
CA LEU A 40 7.94 -6.20 27.76
C LEU A 40 8.10 -7.07 26.51
N VAL A 41 8.24 -8.39 26.69
CA VAL A 41 8.42 -9.34 25.57
C VAL A 41 7.19 -9.32 24.65
N THR A 42 5.99 -9.34 25.21
CA THR A 42 4.74 -9.28 24.44
C THR A 42 4.61 -7.94 23.72
N ALA A 43 4.88 -6.84 24.40
CA ALA A 43 4.84 -5.50 23.80
C ALA A 43 5.84 -5.36 22.64
N LEU A 44 7.05 -5.90 22.79
CA LEU A 44 8.05 -5.93 21.72
C LEU A 44 7.60 -6.79 20.53
N LEU A 45 7.13 -8.01 20.79
CA LEU A 45 6.68 -8.92 19.73
C LEU A 45 5.50 -8.32 18.94
N VAL A 46 4.56 -7.68 19.62
CA VAL A 46 3.39 -7.08 18.97
C VAL A 46 3.77 -5.75 18.28
N GLY A 47 4.30 -4.79 19.02
CA GLY A 47 4.56 -3.44 18.51
C GLY A 47 5.67 -3.43 17.46
N LEU A 48 6.86 -3.91 17.83
CA LEU A 48 8.00 -3.95 16.90
C LEU A 48 7.80 -4.99 15.79
N GLY A 49 7.16 -6.13 16.09
CA GLY A 49 6.82 -7.13 15.07
C GLY A 49 5.89 -6.56 13.99
N LEU A 50 4.84 -5.82 14.38
CA LEU A 50 3.97 -5.15 13.42
C LEU A 50 4.69 -4.02 12.67
N THR A 51 5.55 -3.24 13.33
CA THR A 51 6.39 -2.23 12.65
C THR A 51 7.24 -2.85 11.55
N VAL A 52 7.92 -3.96 11.84
CA VAL A 52 8.72 -4.68 10.84
C VAL A 52 7.84 -5.22 9.73
N ALA A 53 6.67 -5.78 10.07
CA ALA A 53 5.70 -6.23 9.06
C ALA A 53 5.28 -5.10 8.12
N CYS A 54 4.99 -3.89 8.63
CA CYS A 54 4.67 -2.73 7.80
C CYS A 54 5.78 -2.38 6.82
N VAL A 55 7.03 -2.31 7.30
CA VAL A 55 8.20 -1.99 6.46
C VAL A 55 8.43 -3.05 5.39
N LEU A 56 8.32 -4.33 5.75
CA LEU A 56 8.46 -5.43 4.80
C LEU A 56 7.36 -5.41 3.75
N VAL A 57 6.10 -5.29 4.17
CA VAL A 57 4.95 -5.22 3.25
C VAL A 57 5.11 -4.02 2.33
N ALA A 58 5.49 -2.84 2.85
CA ALA A 58 5.76 -1.63 2.06
C ALA A 58 6.77 -1.87 0.93
N GLY A 59 7.88 -2.57 1.22
CA GLY A 59 8.86 -2.98 0.21
C GLY A 59 8.35 -4.06 -0.78
N MET A 60 7.35 -4.83 -0.38
CA MET A 60 6.76 -5.93 -1.15
C MET A 60 5.54 -5.55 -1.98
N LEU A 61 5.08 -4.28 -1.95
CA LEU A 61 3.93 -3.77 -2.71
C LEU A 61 4.01 -3.90 -4.25
N ARG A 62 5.11 -4.46 -4.77
CA ARG A 62 5.20 -4.95 -6.16
C ARG A 62 4.37 -6.22 -6.41
N ARG A 63 3.92 -6.92 -5.36
CA ARG A 63 3.13 -8.16 -5.45
C ARG A 63 1.69 -7.89 -5.01
N GLU A 64 0.71 -8.46 -5.72
CA GLU A 64 -0.71 -8.22 -5.43
C GLU A 64 -1.13 -8.70 -4.03
N TRP A 65 -0.56 -9.81 -3.53
CA TRP A 65 -0.87 -10.31 -2.19
C TRP A 65 -0.42 -9.34 -1.08
N ALA A 66 0.55 -8.47 -1.33
CA ALA A 66 1.01 -7.50 -0.34
C ALA A 66 -0.09 -6.50 0.03
N TYR A 67 -1.05 -6.25 -0.87
CA TYR A 67 -2.21 -5.42 -0.57
C TYR A 67 -3.18 -6.10 0.41
N VAL A 68 -3.34 -7.43 0.30
CA VAL A 68 -4.12 -8.22 1.26
C VAL A 68 -3.41 -8.26 2.61
N ALA A 69 -2.07 -8.42 2.62
CA ALA A 69 -1.28 -8.35 3.84
C ALA A 69 -1.39 -6.97 4.52
N GLY A 70 -1.43 -5.88 3.76
CA GLY A 70 -1.67 -4.55 4.30
C GLY A 70 -3.04 -4.42 4.98
N TRP A 71 -4.10 -4.99 4.42
CA TRP A 71 -5.40 -5.05 5.11
C TRP A 71 -5.34 -5.84 6.42
N ALA A 72 -4.59 -6.94 6.47
CA ALA A 72 -4.39 -7.69 7.71
C ALA A 72 -3.66 -6.85 8.78
N ILE A 73 -2.68 -6.04 8.36
CA ILE A 73 -2.01 -5.07 9.25
C ILE A 73 -3.00 -4.03 9.79
N GLN A 74 -3.88 -3.48 8.95
CA GLN A 74 -4.88 -2.49 9.41
C GLN A 74 -5.82 -3.07 10.47
N VAL A 75 -6.26 -4.31 10.29
CA VAL A 75 -7.10 -5.02 11.26
C VAL A 75 -6.32 -5.24 12.56
N ALA A 76 -5.06 -5.68 12.46
CA ALA A 76 -4.20 -5.88 13.64
C ALA A 76 -3.93 -4.57 14.39
N ALA A 77 -3.65 -3.48 13.69
CA ALA A 77 -3.44 -2.15 14.26
C ALA A 77 -4.69 -1.64 14.97
N THR A 78 -5.87 -1.83 14.37
CA THR A 78 -7.15 -1.46 14.99
C THR A 78 -7.46 -2.34 16.22
N ALA A 79 -7.17 -3.64 16.15
CA ALA A 79 -7.32 -4.57 17.28
C ALA A 79 -6.39 -4.21 18.46
N LEU A 80 -5.25 -3.57 18.19
CA LEU A 80 -4.39 -3.03 19.25
C LEU A 80 -5.11 -1.97 20.10
N GLY A 81 -6.22 -1.41 19.60
CA GLY A 81 -7.16 -0.57 20.34
C GLY A 81 -7.67 -1.18 21.65
N PHE A 82 -7.80 -2.51 21.73
CA PHE A 82 -8.21 -3.18 22.96
C PHE A 82 -7.19 -3.06 24.10
N VAL A 83 -5.91 -2.85 23.75
CA VAL A 83 -4.80 -2.66 24.70
C VAL A 83 -4.52 -1.17 24.89
N VAL A 84 -4.51 -0.42 23.78
CA VAL A 84 -4.24 1.01 23.74
C VAL A 84 -5.41 1.71 23.04
N PRO A 85 -6.43 2.20 23.76
CA PRO A 85 -7.68 2.70 23.15
C PRO A 85 -7.51 3.73 22.01
N LEU A 86 -6.46 4.57 22.07
CA LEU A 86 -6.13 5.52 21.00
C LEU A 86 -5.85 4.84 19.65
N MET A 87 -5.41 3.57 19.65
CA MET A 87 -5.17 2.80 18.44
C MET A 87 -6.44 2.44 17.68
N PHE A 88 -7.63 2.49 18.28
CA PHE A 88 -8.85 2.42 17.48
C PHE A 88 -8.94 3.61 16.54
N PHE A 89 -8.68 4.82 17.03
CA PHE A 89 -8.69 6.02 16.20
C PHE A 89 -7.58 5.98 15.16
N LEU A 90 -6.34 5.70 15.58
CA LEU A 90 -5.19 5.67 14.66
C LEU A 90 -5.29 4.53 13.65
N GLY A 91 -5.65 3.33 14.07
CA GLY A 91 -5.85 2.17 13.18
C GLY A 91 -6.97 2.39 12.17
N LEU A 92 -8.09 3.00 12.58
CA LEU A 92 -9.16 3.37 11.63
C LEU A 92 -8.72 4.48 10.67
N LEU A 93 -7.97 5.47 11.15
CA LEU A 93 -7.43 6.55 10.33
C LEU A 93 -6.49 5.99 9.25
N PHE A 94 -5.51 5.18 9.64
CA PHE A 94 -4.59 4.53 8.70
C PHE A 94 -5.34 3.55 7.80
N GLY A 95 -6.34 2.83 8.31
CA GLY A 95 -7.19 1.93 7.53
C GLY A 95 -7.98 2.67 6.45
N ALA A 96 -8.51 3.86 6.76
CA ALA A 96 -9.20 4.70 5.80
C ALA A 96 -8.24 5.26 4.73
N LEU A 97 -7.06 5.71 5.14
CA LEU A 97 -6.02 6.17 4.21
C LEU A 97 -5.55 5.03 3.29
N TRP A 98 -5.35 3.83 3.84
CA TRP A 98 -4.99 2.63 3.13
C TRP A 98 -6.06 2.24 2.10
N ALA A 99 -7.31 2.14 2.53
CA ALA A 99 -8.44 1.80 1.67
C ALA A 99 -8.58 2.81 0.52
N THR A 100 -8.48 4.10 0.82
CA THR A 100 -8.57 5.15 -0.19
C THR A 100 -7.41 5.09 -1.18
N ALA A 101 -6.18 4.93 -0.71
CA ALA A 101 -5.00 4.79 -1.56
C ALA A 101 -5.08 3.55 -2.46
N ASP A 102 -5.57 2.43 -1.92
CA ASP A 102 -5.71 1.18 -2.66
C ASP A 102 -6.79 1.30 -3.74
N LEU A 103 -8.00 1.77 -3.38
CA LEU A 103 -9.12 1.92 -4.30
C LEU A 103 -8.85 2.96 -5.39
N LEU A 104 -8.34 4.14 -5.03
CA LEU A 104 -8.02 5.19 -5.99
C LEU A 104 -6.89 4.75 -6.92
N GLY A 105 -5.89 4.06 -6.36
CA GLY A 105 -4.81 3.48 -7.14
C GLY A 105 -5.29 2.44 -8.14
N GLN A 106 -6.21 1.55 -7.75
CA GLN A 106 -6.81 0.57 -8.67
C GLN A 106 -7.60 1.26 -9.78
N ARG A 107 -8.33 2.34 -9.47
CA ARG A 107 -9.07 3.11 -10.47
C ARG A 107 -8.16 3.77 -11.49
N ILE A 108 -7.10 4.44 -11.04
CA ILE A 108 -6.11 5.09 -11.91
C ILE A 108 -5.41 4.06 -12.82
N GLU A 109 -5.06 2.90 -12.28
CA GLU A 109 -4.38 1.86 -13.04
C GLU A 109 -5.30 1.27 -14.13
N ARG A 110 -6.61 1.10 -13.85
CA ARG A 110 -7.61 0.66 -14.84
C ARG A 110 -7.76 1.66 -15.98
N GLU A 111 -7.94 2.94 -15.65
CA GLU A 111 -8.08 4.02 -16.63
C GLU A 111 -6.83 4.10 -17.55
N ARG A 112 -5.63 3.95 -16.98
CA ARG A 112 -4.38 3.91 -17.75
C ARG A 112 -4.25 2.67 -18.63
N ALA A 113 -4.67 1.50 -18.14
CA ALA A 113 -4.64 0.27 -18.92
C ALA A 113 -5.59 0.32 -20.13
N GLU A 114 -6.78 0.92 -19.96
CA GLU A 114 -7.74 1.13 -21.06
C GLU A 114 -7.20 2.09 -22.12
N ALA A 115 -6.62 3.23 -21.71
CA ALA A 115 -6.00 4.17 -22.63
C ALA A 115 -4.85 3.53 -23.43
N PHE A 116 -3.99 2.74 -22.78
CA PHE A 116 -2.88 2.06 -23.45
C PHE A 116 -3.37 1.03 -24.49
N ARG A 117 -4.45 0.31 -24.21
CA ARG A 117 -5.06 -0.64 -25.16
C ARG A 117 -5.66 0.06 -26.38
N ALA A 118 -6.23 1.26 -26.21
CA ALA A 118 -6.74 2.06 -27.34
C ALA A 118 -5.62 2.52 -28.26
N PHE A 119 -4.52 3.06 -27.71
CA PHE A 119 -3.35 3.45 -28.49
C PHE A 119 -2.69 2.28 -29.24
N ASP A 120 -2.57 1.10 -28.63
CA ASP A 120 -2.01 -0.09 -29.29
C ASP A 120 -2.90 -0.59 -30.44
N ALA A 121 -4.22 -0.42 -30.35
CA ALA A 121 -5.15 -0.80 -31.42
C ALA A 121 -5.06 0.17 -32.61
N GLU A 122 -4.98 1.48 -32.35
CA GLU A 122 -4.77 2.51 -33.39
C GLU A 122 -3.45 2.28 -34.13
N ARG A 123 -2.35 2.07 -33.41
CA ARG A 123 -1.01 1.85 -34.00
C ARG A 123 -0.93 0.57 -34.85
N ARG A 124 -1.65 -0.49 -34.47
CA ARG A 124 -1.75 -1.72 -35.29
C ARG A 124 -2.59 -1.51 -36.55
N GLY A 125 -3.62 -0.66 -36.47
CA GLY A 125 -4.39 -0.26 -37.64
C GLY A 125 -3.53 0.51 -38.64
N GLU A 126 -2.77 1.51 -38.18
CA GLU A 126 -1.87 2.30 -39.02
C GLU A 126 -0.75 1.46 -39.67
N ALA A 127 -0.17 0.50 -38.96
CA ALA A 127 0.89 -0.35 -39.50
C ALA A 127 0.40 -1.43 -40.47
N GLY A 128 -0.89 -1.80 -40.41
CA GLY A 128 -1.50 -2.74 -41.37
C GLY A 128 -1.97 -2.06 -42.66
N ASP A 129 -2.14 -0.74 -42.64
CA ASP A 129 -2.57 0.10 -43.76
C ASP A 129 -1.38 0.81 -44.44
N ASP A 130 -0.13 0.47 -44.07
CA ASP A 130 1.08 1.00 -44.67
C ASP A 130 1.26 0.42 -46.09
N PRO A 131 1.03 1.21 -47.16
CA PRO A 131 1.07 0.72 -48.54
C PRO A 131 2.45 0.23 -48.98
N ALA A 132 3.51 0.52 -48.21
CA ALA A 132 4.88 0.05 -48.49
C ALA A 132 5.11 -1.45 -48.20
N ALA A 133 4.19 -2.13 -47.49
CA ALA A 133 4.31 -3.56 -47.18
C ALA A 133 3.88 -4.49 -48.33
N ASP A 134 3.20 -3.98 -49.36
CA ASP A 134 2.64 -4.76 -50.48
C ASP A 134 3.43 -4.60 -51.81
N GLU A 135 4.50 -3.79 -51.84
CA GLU A 135 5.29 -3.52 -53.06
C GLU A 135 6.54 -4.42 -53.26
N GLY A 136 6.55 -5.65 -52.71
CA GLY A 136 7.70 -6.58 -52.74
C GLY A 136 7.51 -7.84 -53.58
#